data_AF-A0A2V8IJW1-F1
#
_entry.id   AF-A0A2V8IJW1-F1
#
_cell.length_a   1.000
_cell.length_b   1.000
_cell.length_c   1.000
_cell.angle_alpha   90.00
_cell.angle_beta   90.00
_cell.angle_gamma   90.00
#
_symmetry.space_group_name_H-M   'P 1'
#
loop_
_entity.id
_entity.type
_entity.pdbx_description
1 polymer ?
#
loop_
_entity_poly.entity_id
_entity_poly.type
_entity_poly.pdbx_seq_one_letter_code
_entity_poly.pdbx_strand_id
1 'polypeptide(L)' 'DPNYDPSDWHEAMKRALIWGDEIPIGKFFERTDLPSLVQSEPILEGEPLAHRQLRTPREVVQGFVAELI' A
#
# COMPACT_ATOMS: atom_id res chain seq x y z
N ASP A 1 17.87 -16.49 -12.67
CA ASP A 1 19.29 -16.15 -12.44
C ASP A 1 19.61 -16.42 -10.98
N PRO A 2 20.41 -17.45 -10.67
CA PRO A 2 20.70 -17.85 -9.29
C PRO A 2 21.43 -16.78 -8.47
N ASN A 3 22.08 -15.81 -9.13
CA ASN A 3 22.84 -14.75 -8.47
C ASN A 3 22.07 -13.42 -8.39
N TYR A 4 20.79 -13.43 -8.74
CA TYR A 4 19.97 -12.23 -8.67
C TYR A 4 19.50 -11.96 -7.24
N ASP A 5 19.80 -10.77 -6.72
CA ASP A 5 19.28 -10.28 -5.45
C ASP A 5 18.01 -9.44 -5.69
N PRO A 6 16.80 -9.94 -5.34
CA PRO A 6 15.56 -9.21 -5.50
C PRO A 6 15.38 -8.05 -4.50
N SER A 7 16.29 -7.87 -3.55
CA SER A 7 16.28 -6.74 -2.62
C SER A 7 17.04 -5.51 -3.14
N ASP A 8 17.86 -5.65 -4.19
CA ASP A 8 18.53 -4.53 -4.85
C ASP A 8 17.56 -3.79 -5.79
N TRP A 9 17.10 -2.64 -5.33
CA TRP A 9 16.22 -1.76 -6.10
C TRP A 9 16.81 -1.34 -7.45
N HIS A 10 18.10 -1.03 -7.54
CA HIS A 10 18.69 -0.52 -8.77
C HIS A 10 18.76 -1.60 -9.85
N GLU A 11 19.14 -2.82 -9.47
CA GLU A 11 19.15 -3.96 -10.40
C GLU A 11 17.74 -4.34 -10.84
N ALA A 12 16.76 -4.30 -9.92
CA ALA A 12 15.36 -4.54 -10.26
C ALA A 12 14.83 -3.54 -11.29
N MET A 13 15.15 -2.25 -11.12
CA MET A 13 14.72 -1.22 -12.08
C MET A 13 15.42 -1.35 -13.43
N LYS A 14 16.71 -1.72 -13.47
CA LYS A 14 17.39 -2.01 -14.74
C LYS A 14 16.69 -3.13 -15.51
N ARG A 15 16.29 -4.21 -14.82
CA ARG A 15 15.56 -5.33 -15.43
C ARG A 15 14.14 -4.94 -15.86
N ALA A 16 13.47 -4.08 -15.10
CA ALA A 16 12.13 -3.57 -15.42
C ALA A 16 12.06 -2.77 -16.74
N LEU A 17 13.18 -2.20 -17.17
CA LEU A 17 13.26 -1.39 -18.40
C LEU A 17 13.62 -2.22 -19.64
N ILE A 18 13.97 -3.50 -19.50
CA ILE A 18 14.31 -4.35 -20.64
C ILE A 18 13.02 -4.71 -21.40
N TRP A 19 13.02 -4.42 -22.70
CA TRP A 19 11.90 -4.69 -23.60
C TRP A 19 12.41 -4.97 -25.01
N GLY A 20 11.72 -5.82 -25.77
CA GLY A 20 12.08 -6.19 -27.14
C GLY A 20 12.33 -7.68 -27.26
N ASP A 21 13.51 -8.04 -27.78
CA ASP A 21 13.89 -9.44 -28.06
C ASP A 21 13.87 -10.34 -26.82
N GLU A 22 14.11 -9.75 -25.65
CA GLU A 22 13.96 -10.41 -24.36
C GLU A 22 13.03 -9.58 -23.47
N ILE A 23 12.06 -10.27 -22.85
CA ILE A 23 11.18 -9.69 -21.83
C ILE A 23 11.40 -10.49 -20.56
N PRO A 24 12.08 -9.93 -19.54
CA PRO A 24 12.33 -10.64 -18.31
C PRO A 24 11.01 -10.93 -17.57
N ILE A 25 10.94 -12.08 -16.91
CA ILE A 25 9.79 -12.52 -16.12
C ILE A 25 10.24 -13.00 -14.75
N GLY A 26 9.32 -13.01 -13.79
CA GLY A 26 9.56 -13.46 -12.41
C GLY A 26 9.62 -12.30 -11.42
N LYS A 27 10.18 -12.56 -10.24
CA LYS A 27 10.29 -11.59 -9.14
C LYS A 27 11.43 -10.61 -9.43
N PHE A 28 11.11 -9.35 -9.67
CA PHE A 28 12.12 -8.31 -9.89
C PHE A 28 12.50 -7.66 -8.57
N PHE A 29 11.52 -7.25 -7.77
CA PHE A 29 11.79 -6.58 -6.50
C PHE A 29 10.93 -7.17 -5.40
N GLU A 30 11.52 -7.37 -4.24
CA GLU A 30 10.83 -7.71 -3.00
C GLU A 30 11.57 -7.09 -1.83
N ARG A 31 10.78 -6.50 -0.93
CA ARG A 31 11.29 -5.89 0.28
C ARG A 31 10.39 -6.24 1.45
N THR A 32 10.98 -6.73 2.53
CA THR A 32 10.28 -7.29 3.71
C THR A 32 10.59 -6.57 5.02
N ASP A 33 11.42 -5.53 4.98
CA ASP A 33 11.87 -4.76 6.15
C ASP A 33 10.91 -3.62 6.54
N LEU A 34 9.93 -3.29 5.71
CA LEU A 34 8.96 -2.24 5.99
C LEU A 34 7.62 -2.79 6.47
N PRO A 35 6.97 -2.10 7.44
CA PRO A 35 5.60 -2.43 7.81
C PRO A 35 4.65 -2.13 6.65
N SER A 36 3.62 -2.96 6.52
CA SER A 36 2.47 -2.62 5.69
C SER A 36 1.69 -1.44 6.27
N LEU A 37 0.84 -0.82 5.45
CA LEU A 37 -0.03 0.26 5.91
C LEU A 37 -0.91 -0.18 7.10
N VAL A 38 -1.44 -1.40 7.05
CA VAL A 38 -2.28 -1.98 8.13
C VAL A 38 -1.49 -2.14 9.42
N GLN A 39 -0.21 -2.50 9.35
CA GLN A 39 0.66 -2.62 10.53
C GLN A 39 1.10 -1.26 11.08
N SER A 40 1.08 -0.23 10.26
CA SER A 40 1.53 1.12 10.64
C SER A 40 0.41 1.95 11.27
N GLU A 41 -0.84 1.68 10.90
CA GLU A 41 -2.00 2.48 11.27
C GLU A 41 -2.94 1.70 12.21
N PRO A 42 -2.95 1.99 13.53
CA PRO A 42 -3.82 1.29 14.49
C PRO A 42 -5.31 1.35 14.11
N ILE A 43 -5.73 2.41 13.41
CA ILE A 43 -7.11 2.55 12.93
C ILE A 43 -7.47 1.50 11.88
N LEU A 44 -6.51 0.90 11.20
CA LEU A 44 -6.75 -0.13 10.18
C LEU A 44 -6.75 -1.55 10.76
N GLU A 45 -6.48 -1.72 12.05
CA GLU A 45 -6.59 -3.02 12.71
C GLU A 45 -8.05 -3.50 12.73
N GLY A 46 -8.27 -4.79 12.46
CA GLY A 46 -9.58 -5.42 12.46
C GLY A 46 -10.28 -5.42 11.10
N GLU A 47 -11.60 -5.30 11.09
CA GLU A 47 -12.43 -5.37 9.88
C GLU A 47 -12.17 -4.16 8.94
N PRO A 48 -12.29 -4.31 7.60
CA PRO A 48 -12.20 -3.18 6.69
C PRO A 48 -13.11 -2.01 7.08
N LEU A 49 -12.62 -0.78 6.93
CA LEU A 49 -13.34 0.44 7.31
C LEU A 49 -14.74 0.53 6.67
N ALA A 50 -14.90 0.02 5.45
CA ALA A 50 -16.17 0.02 4.72
C ALA A 50 -17.30 -0.79 5.38
N HIS A 51 -16.96 -1.73 6.27
CA HIS A 51 -17.94 -2.57 6.97
C HIS A 51 -18.14 -2.16 8.42
N ARG A 52 -17.33 -1.23 8.95
CA ARG A 52 -17.45 -0.77 10.32
C ARG A 52 -18.69 0.10 10.48
N GLN A 53 -19.38 -0.08 11.60
CA GLN A 53 -20.47 0.81 11.97
C GLN A 53 -19.94 2.23 12.16
N LEU A 54 -20.60 3.21 11.53
CA LEU A 54 -20.28 4.62 11.72
C LEU A 54 -20.48 4.97 13.19
N ARG A 55 -19.43 5.44 13.85
CA ARG A 55 -19.43 5.78 15.29
C ARG A 55 -19.83 7.23 15.57
N THR A 56 -20.14 8.01 14.52
CA THR A 56 -20.49 9.42 14.65
C THR A 56 -22.00 9.60 14.59
N PRO A 57 -22.65 10.11 15.65
CA PRO A 57 -24.07 10.47 15.62
C PRO A 57 -24.36 11.51 14.54
N ARG A 58 -25.55 11.44 13.94
CA ARG A 58 -25.94 12.34 12.85
C ARG A 58 -25.91 13.81 13.29
N GLU A 59 -26.29 14.06 14.53
CA GLU A 59 -26.40 15.38 15.13
C GLU A 59 -25.02 16.05 15.22
N VAL A 60 -23.98 15.26 15.54
CA VAL A 60 -22.59 15.73 15.58
C VAL A 60 -22.12 16.13 14.18
N VAL A 61 -22.42 15.31 13.16
CA VAL A 61 -22.07 15.61 11.76
C VAL A 61 -22.77 16.89 11.30
N GLN A 62 -24.04 17.09 11.66
CA GLN A 62 -24.79 18.29 11.30
C GLN A 62 -24.22 19.56 11.93
N GLY A 63 -23.74 19.49 13.18
CA GLY A 63 -23.03 20.59 13.83
C GLY A 63 -21.81 21.05 13.04
N PHE A 64 -20.94 20.10 12.64
CA PHE A 64 -19.76 20.41 11.83
C PHE A 64 -20.09 21.03 10.47
N VAL A 65 -21.15 20.55 9.80
CA VAL A 65 -21.58 21.12 8.51
C VAL A 65 -22.08 22.56 8.68
N ALA A 66 -22.78 22.86 9.78
CA ALA A 66 -23.26 24.21 10.05
C ALA A 66 -22.13 25.21 10.36
N GLU A 67 -21.02 24.76 10.95
CA GLU A 67 -19.83 25.61 11.20
C GLU A 67 -19.06 25.98 9.93
N LEU A 68 -19.24 25.24 8.84
CA LEU A 68 -18.56 25.47 7.55
C LEU A 68 -19.31 26.44 6.62
N ILE A 69 -20.49 26.92 7.03
CA ILE A 69 -21.36 27.84 6.27
C ILE A 69 -21.35 29.22 6.95
#